data_AF-A0A078HU60-F1
#
_entry.id   AF-A0A078HU60-F1
#
_cell.length_a   1.000
_cell.length_b   1.000
_cell.length_c   1.000
_cell.angle_alpha   90.00
_cell.angle_beta   90.00
_cell.angle_gamma   90.00
#
_symmetry.space_group_name_H-M   'P 1'
#
loop_
_entity.id
_entity.type
_entity.pdbx_description
1 polymer ?
#
loop_
_entity_poly.entity_id
_entity_poly.type
_entity_poly.pdbx_seq_one_letter_code
_entity_poly.pdbx_strand_id
1 'polypeptide(L)' 'MGWIIKTAAGEVLCRGSSNRSHVCSALMAEALALRETLKKAQELNL' A
#
# COMPACT_ATOMS: atom_id res chain seq x y z
N MET A 1 7.25 -1.70 -5.25
CA MET A 1 6.75 -1.42 -3.89
C MET A 1 5.38 -2.05 -3.77
N GLY A 2 5.08 -2.74 -2.68
CA GLY A 2 3.86 -3.54 -2.56
C GLY A 2 3.16 -3.32 -1.23
N TRP A 3 1.85 -3.56 -1.22
CA TRP A 3 1.04 -3.43 -0.03
C TRP A 3 -0.12 -4.41 -0.01
N ILE A 4 -0.56 -4.74 1.20
CA ILE A 4 -1.67 -5.67 1.46
C ILE A 4 -2.48 -5.14 2.65
N ILE A 5 -3.79 -5.04 2.48
CA ILE A 5 -4.74 -4.75 3.55
C ILE A 5 -5.40 -6.06 3.94
N LYS A 6 -5.34 -6.39 5.24
CA LYS A 6 -5.94 -7.60 5.81
C LYS A 6 -6.93 -7.25 6.91
N THR A 7 -7.95 -8.07 7.08
CA THR A 7 -8.82 -8.02 8.27
C THR A 7 -8.06 -8.51 9.50
N ALA A 8 -8.60 -8.26 10.70
CA ALA A 8 -8.07 -8.82 11.93
C ALA A 8 -8.07 -10.37 11.94
N ALA A 9 -8.95 -11.00 11.16
CA ALA A 9 -8.98 -12.46 10.95
C ALA A 9 -7.90 -12.96 9.98
N GLY A 10 -7.11 -12.07 9.39
CA GLY A 10 -6.05 -12.40 8.44
C GLY A 10 -6.50 -12.53 6.98
N GLU A 11 -7.78 -12.29 6.68
CA GLU A 11 -8.31 -12.33 5.32
C GLU A 11 -7.78 -11.13 4.52
N VAL A 12 -7.33 -11.38 3.29
CA VAL A 12 -6.80 -10.32 2.42
C VAL A 12 -7.97 -9.59 1.76
N LEU A 13 -8.23 -8.36 2.19
CA LEU A 13 -9.24 -7.49 1.58
C LEU A 13 -8.76 -6.93 0.24
N CYS A 14 -7.51 -6.47 0.21
CA CYS A 14 -6.94 -5.85 -0.97
C CYS A 14 -5.43 -6.02 -0.99
N ARG A 15 -4.85 -6.14 -2.19
CA ARG A 15 -3.41 -6.09 -2.40
C ARG A 15 -3.09 -5.28 -3.64
N GLY A 16 -1.98 -4.57 -3.61
CA GLY A 16 -1.51 -3.80 -4.73
C GLY A 16 0.01 -3.76 -4.79
N SER A 17 0.53 -3.55 -5.98
CA SER A 17 1.95 -3.31 -6.19
C SER A 17 2.14 -2.24 -7.23
N SER A 18 3.04 -1.30 -6.95
CA SER A 18 3.44 -0.22 -7.83
C SER A 18 4.90 -0.43 -8.24
N ASN A 19 5.12 -0.49 -9.55
CA ASN A 19 6.44 -0.63 -10.15
C ASN A 19 6.96 0.77 -10.51
N ARG A 20 7.36 1.54 -9.50
CA ARG A 20 8.14 2.76 -9.71
C ARG A 20 9.61 2.40 -9.83
N SER A 21 10.15 2.64 -11.02
CA SER A 21 11.54 2.33 -11.39
C SER A 21 12.56 3.20 -10.64
N HIS A 22 12.17 4.42 -10.26
CA HIS A 22 13.05 5.36 -9.58
C HIS A 22 12.36 5.99 -8.38
N VAL A 23 12.92 5.75 -7.20
CA VAL A 23 12.57 6.39 -5.94
C VAL A 23 13.86 6.89 -5.31
N CYS A 24 13.86 8.13 -4.81
CA CYS A 24 15.08 8.78 -4.33
C CYS A 24 15.77 8.04 -3.16
N SER A 25 15.00 7.28 -2.37
CA SER A 25 15.52 6.46 -1.27
C SER A 25 14.54 5.34 -0.93
N ALA A 26 15.01 4.34 -0.18
CA ALA A 26 14.15 3.29 0.38
C ALA A 26 13.07 3.89 1.30
N LEU A 27 13.39 4.92 2.08
CA LEU A 27 12.42 5.61 2.94
C LEU A 27 11.30 6.26 2.12
N MET A 28 11.64 6.90 1.01
CA MET A 28 10.65 7.48 0.09
C MET A 28 9.77 6.37 -0.51
N ALA A 29 10.35 5.20 -0.78
CA ALA A 29 9.64 4.05 -1.31
C ALA A 29 8.56 3.55 -0.33
N GLU A 30 8.94 3.37 0.93
CA GLU A 30 8.03 2.96 2.01
C GLU A 30 6.92 3.99 2.25
N ALA A 31 7.29 5.27 2.35
CA ALA A 31 6.31 6.36 2.55
C ALA A 31 5.28 6.44 1.41
N LEU A 32 5.71 6.21 0.16
CA LEU A 32 4.82 6.16 -0.99
C LEU A 32 3.90 4.93 -0.96
N ALA A 33 4.42 3.76 -0.57
CA ALA A 33 3.61 2.56 -0.42
C ALA A 33 2.52 2.77 0.64
N LEU A 34 2.84 3.39 1.78
CA LEU A 34 1.88 3.75 2.82
C LEU A 34 0.85 4.80 2.36
N ARG A 35 1.27 5.77 1.55
CA ARG A 35 0.33 6.75 0.98
C ARG A 35 -0.68 6.08 0.05
N GLU A 36 -0.21 5.16 -0.80
CA GLU A 36 -1.06 4.40 -1.71
C GLU A 36 -2.04 3.49 -0.96
N THR A 37 -1.60 2.82 0.11
CA THR A 37 -2.50 2.00 0.93
C THR A 37 -3.59 2.80 1.58
N LEU A 38 -3.26 3.91 2.23
CA LEU A 38 -4.23 4.75 2.94
C LEU A 38 -5.26 5.33 1.98
N LYS A 39 -4.81 5.78 0.80
CA LYS A 39 -5.74 6.24 -0.24
C LYS A 39 -6.67 5.11 -0.69
N LYS A 40 -6.16 3.89 -0.83
CA LYS A 40 -6.99 2.75 -1.23
C LYS A 40 -7.94 2.29 -0.14
N ALA A 41 -7.52 2.36 1.13
CA ALA A 41 -8.39 2.11 2.28
C ALA A 41 -9.56 3.11 2.31
N GLN A 42 -9.28 4.39 2.08
CA GLN A 42 -10.31 5.42 1.97
C GLN A 42 -11.28 5.16 0.81
N GLU A 43 -10.80 4.75 -0.38
CA GLU A 43 -11.66 4.37 -1.51
C GLU A 43 -12.55 3.15 -1.20
N LEU A 44 -12.12 2.28 -0.29
CA LEU A 44 -12.87 1.09 0.15
C LEU A 44 -13.80 1.37 1.33
N ASN A 45 -13.87 2.62 1.84
CA ASN A 45 -14.58 3.00 3.07
C ASN A 45 -14.24 2.10 4.28
N LEU A 46 -12.97 1.68 4.38
CA LEU A 46 -12.40 0.98 5.54
C LEU A 46 -11.88 2.00 6.55
#